data_AF-A0A849M4U9-F1
#
_entry.id   AF-A0A849M4U9-F1
#
_cell.length_a   1.000
_cell.length_b   1.000
_cell.length_c   1.000
_cell.angle_alpha   90.00
_cell.angle_beta   90.00
_cell.angle_gamma   90.00
#
_symmetry.space_group_name_H-M   'P 1'
#
loop_
_entity.id
_entity.type
_entity.pdbx_description
1 polymer ?
#
loop_
_entity_poly.entity_id
_entity_poly.type
_entity_poly.pdbx_seq_one_letter_code
_entity_poly.pdbx_strand_id
1 'polypeptide(L)' 'MSFVYENLLRGSRNHLRAYVKNLSSNGFEYEPQYLSEEAYLEIMSGDHERGK' A
#
# COMPACT_ATOMS: atom_id res chain seq x y z
N MET A 1 -4.63 -12.05 15.17
CA MET A 1 -3.92 -12.35 13.91
C MET A 1 -2.47 -12.66 14.26
N SER A 2 -1.76 -13.52 13.52
CA SER A 2 -0.37 -13.88 13.88
C SER A 2 0.60 -12.74 13.57
N PHE A 3 1.65 -12.58 14.37
CA PHE A 3 2.69 -11.55 14.18
C PHE A 3 3.25 -11.56 12.74
N VAL A 4 3.40 -12.74 12.13
CA VAL A 4 3.89 -12.87 10.75
C VAL A 4 2.95 -12.22 9.74
N TYR A 5 1.64 -12.44 9.86
CA TYR A 5 0.68 -11.89 8.91
C TYR A 5 0.61 -10.37 8.96
N GLU A 6 0.67 -9.77 10.15
CA GLU A 6 0.72 -8.31 10.29
C GLU A 6 1.98 -7.70 9.67
N ASN A 7 3.13 -8.37 9.82
CA ASN A 7 4.37 -7.95 9.16
C ASN A 7 4.26 -8.03 7.63
N LEU A 8 3.61 -9.07 7.10
CA LEU A 8 3.34 -9.20 5.66
C LEU A 8 2.45 -8.07 5.16
N LEU A 9 1.32 -7.81 5.83
CA LEU A 9 0.42 -6.72 5.47
C LEU A 9 1.12 -5.35 5.50
N ARG A 10 1.94 -5.08 6.52
CA ARG A 10 2.75 -3.85 6.59
C ARG A 10 3.67 -3.72 5.36
N GLY A 11 4.38 -4.81 5.03
CA GLY A 11 5.24 -4.85 3.84
C GLY A 11 4.45 -4.58 2.56
N SER A 12 3.31 -5.25 2.38
CA SER A 12 2.42 -5.08 1.22
C SER A 12 1.93 -3.64 1.07
N ARG A 13 1.52 -2.98 2.16
CA ARG A 13 1.12 -1.56 2.12
C ARG A 13 2.25 -0.64 1.67
N ASN A 14 3.46 -0.85 2.18
CA ASN A 14 4.64 -0.10 1.73
C ASN A 14 4.99 -0.35 0.26
N HIS A 15 4.90 -1.59 -0.20
CA HIS A 15 5.12 -1.92 -1.61
C HIS A 15 4.09 -1.26 -2.51
N LEU A 16 2.81 -1.25 -2.12
CA LEU A 16 1.75 -0.56 -2.85
C LEU A 16 2.04 0.93 -2.98
N ARG A 17 2.37 1.62 -1.88
CA ARG A 17 2.74 3.06 -1.91
C ARG A 17 3.90 3.34 -2.88
N ALA A 18 4.96 2.54 -2.81
CA ALA A 18 6.13 2.70 -3.67
C ALA A 18 5.79 2.46 -5.15
N TYR A 19 4.99 1.43 -5.44
CA TYR A 19 4.58 1.08 -6.79
C TYR A 19 3.69 2.17 -7.41
N VAL A 20 2.66 2.64 -6.70
CA VAL A 20 1.76 3.71 -7.15
C VAL A 20 2.54 5.01 -7.38
N LYS A 21 3.47 5.35 -6.48
CA LYS A 21 4.35 6.52 -6.65
C LYS A 21 5.21 6.41 -7.92
N ASN A 22 5.70 5.21 -8.23
CA ASN A 22 6.46 4.99 -9.46
C ASN A 22 5.58 5.12 -10.70
N LEU A 23 4.37 4.53 -10.69
CA LEU A 23 3.40 4.67 -11.79
C LEU A 23 3.05 6.13 -12.05
N SER A 24 2.69 6.89 -11.01
CA SER A 24 2.32 8.30 -11.16
C SER A 24 3.46 9.16 -11.67
N SER A 25 4.70 8.86 -11.28
CA SER A 25 5.90 9.51 -11.81
C SER A 25 6.14 9.22 -13.29
N ASN A 26 5.54 8.15 -13.82
CA ASN A 26 5.55 7.78 -15.25
C ASN A 26 4.26 8.21 -15.97
N GLY A 27 3.37 8.97 -15.32
CA GLY A 27 2.11 9.45 -15.89
C GLY A 27 0.98 8.42 -15.92
N PHE A 28 1.08 7.34 -15.15
CA PHE A 28 0.04 6.32 -15.03
C PHE A 28 -0.72 6.41 -13.71
N GLU A 29 -2.00 6.07 -13.75
CA GLU A 29 -2.85 5.95 -12.56
C GLU A 29 -3.03 4.47 -12.17
N TYR A 30 -3.24 4.23 -10.88
CA TYR A 30 -3.51 2.91 -10.33
C TYR A 30 -4.94 2.82 -9.83
N GLU A 31 -5.67 1.79 -10.29
CA GLU A 31 -7.02 1.48 -9.84
C GLU A 31 -7.02 0.20 -9.00
N PRO A 32 -7.53 0.22 -7.75
CA PRO A 32 -7.58 -0.97 -6.90
C PRO A 32 -8.58 -2.00 -7.45
N GLN A 33 -8.13 -3.26 -7.64
CA GLN A 33 -8.99 -4.34 -8.13
C GLN A 33 -9.59 -5.22 -7.02
N TYR A 34 -8.88 -5.37 -5.91
CA TYR A 34 -9.25 -6.27 -4.81
C TYR A 34 -9.48 -5.56 -3.49
N LEU A 35 -8.93 -4.34 -3.33
CA LEU A 35 -9.22 -3.48 -2.20
C LEU A 35 -10.47 -2.66 -2.53
N SER A 36 -11.28 -2.35 -1.51
CA SER A 36 -12.25 -1.27 -1.68
C SER A 36 -11.51 0.06 -1.87
N GLU A 37 -12.19 1.04 -2.46
CA GLU A 37 -11.62 2.36 -2.67
C GLU A 37 -11.21 3.00 -1.34
N GLU A 38 -12.01 2.84 -0.29
CA GLU A 38 -11.73 3.37 1.05
C GLU A 38 -10.46 2.74 1.65
N ALA A 39 -10.32 1.42 1.56
CA ALA A 39 -9.15 0.72 2.07
C ALA A 39 -7.87 1.11 1.30
N TYR A 40 -7.98 1.30 -0.01
CA TYR A 40 -6.88 1.82 -0.82
C TYR A 40 -6.49 3.24 -0.40
N LEU A 41 -7.46 4.15 -0.28
CA LEU A 41 -7.23 5.53 0.11
C LEU A 41 -6.62 5.64 1.52
N GLU A 42 -7.09 4.83 2.46
CA GLU A 42 -6.51 4.74 3.81
C GLU A 42 -5.02 4.38 3.74
N ILE A 43 -4.66 3.35 2.97
CA ILE A 43 -3.26 2.96 2.77
C ILE A 43 -2.47 4.11 2.16
N MET A 44 -2.96 4.71 1.07
CA MET A 44 -2.24 5.74 0.33
C MET A 44 -2.07 7.05 1.11
N SER A 45 -2.98 7.36 2.04
CA SER A 45 -2.90 8.54 2.90
C SER A 45 -1.87 8.43 4.03
N GLY A 46 -1.41 7.21 4.34
CA GLY A 46 -0.44 6.96 5.42
C GLY A 46 1.03 6.98 4.96
N ASP A 47 1.93 7.21 5.91
CA ASP A 47 3.38 7.16 5.70
C ASP A 47 3.91 5.72 5.48
N HIS A 48 5.17 5.62 5.04
CA HIS A 48 5.89 4.35 5.03
C HIS A 48 6.04 3.78 6.44
N GLU A 49 5.50 2.59 6.65
CA GLU A 49 5.46 1.94 7.94
C GLU A 49 6.79 1.24 8.26
N ARG A 50 7.29 1.37 9.48
CA ARG A 50 8.54 0.74 9.92
C ARG A 50 8.25 -0.54 10.71
N GLY A 51 9.07 -1.56 10.50
CA GLY A 51 9.04 -2.76 11.34
C GLY A 51 9.68 -2.52 12.70
N LYS A 52 9.33 -3.38 13.66
CA LYS A 52 10.14 -3.59 14.86
C LYS A 52 11.28 -4.55 14.54
#